data_AF-A0A3M2A845-F1
#
_entry.id   AF-A0A3M2A845-F1
#
_cell.length_a   1.000
_cell.length_b   1.000
_cell.length_c   1.000
_cell.angle_alpha   90.00
_cell.angle_beta   90.00
_cell.angle_gamma   90.00
#
_symmetry.space_group_name_H-M   'P 1'
#
loop_
_entity.id
_entity.type
_entity.pdbx_description
1 polymer ?
#
loop_
_entity_poly.entity_id
_entity_poly.type
_entity_poly.pdbx_seq_one_letter_code
_entity_poly.pdbx_strand_id
1 'polypeptide(L)'
;MPGNVTARDERRRHARIALACPVRVQRNDRRTEGRLVDLSLGGASLRAPTDAPYALGERLSLEIDLPGLEDPVEIDAVVRWVDAIDTARIGVQFATGLRPREVYAVNQLARRQQG
;
A
#
# COMPACT_ATOMS: atom_id res chain seq x y z
N MET A 1 27.44 -19.04 6.12
CA MET A 1 27.32 -17.80 5.33
C MET A 1 26.08 -17.04 5.81
N PRO A 2 26.19 -15.96 6.59
CA PRO A 2 25.02 -15.18 6.97
C PRO A 2 24.60 -14.28 5.79
N GLY A 3 23.43 -14.58 5.22
CA GLY A 3 22.83 -13.84 4.12
C GLY A 3 22.37 -12.45 4.55
N ASN A 4 23.13 -11.44 4.14
CA ASN A 4 22.77 -10.06 3.83
C ASN A 4 21.36 -9.58 4.30
N VAL A 5 21.26 -9.16 5.56
CA VAL A 5 20.05 -8.51 6.14
C VAL A 5 20.00 -7.01 5.85
N THR A 6 21.04 -6.38 5.30
CA THR A 6 21.20 -4.91 5.37
C THR A 6 20.81 -4.10 4.13
N ALA A 7 20.62 -4.72 2.95
CA ALA A 7 20.40 -3.95 1.70
C ALA A 7 18.94 -3.53 1.42
N ARG A 8 17.97 -3.88 2.28
CA ARG A 8 16.53 -3.62 2.05
C ARG A 8 16.03 -2.33 2.71
N ASP A 9 16.73 -1.82 3.73
CA ASP A 9 16.33 -0.62 4.47
C ASP A 9 16.84 0.68 3.82
N GLU A 10 18.08 0.71 3.29
CA GLU A 10 18.70 1.94 2.75
C GLU A 10 18.06 2.51 1.47
N ARG A 11 17.23 1.73 0.76
CA ARG A 11 16.55 2.19 -0.48
C ARG A 11 15.22 2.89 -0.24
N ARG A 12 14.75 2.97 1.00
CA ARG A 12 13.41 3.51 1.31
C ARG A 12 13.48 5.02 1.53
N ARG A 13 12.94 5.77 0.56
CA ARG A 13 12.82 7.24 0.63
C ARG A 13 11.83 7.74 1.68
N HIS A 14 10.91 6.89 2.17
CA HIS A 14 9.87 7.26 3.13
C HIS A 14 9.67 6.17 4.18
N ALA A 15 9.46 6.59 5.43
CA ALA A 15 9.08 5.68 6.52
C ALA A 15 7.72 5.04 6.23
N ARG A 16 7.57 3.77 6.61
CA ARG A 16 6.32 3.02 6.48
C ARG A 16 5.64 2.92 7.84
N ILE A 17 4.34 3.18 7.83
CA ILE A 17 3.45 3.10 8.97
C ILE A 17 2.76 1.75 8.90
N ALA A 18 2.81 0.96 9.96
CA ALA A 18 2.00 -0.25 10.04
C ALA A 18 0.53 0.16 10.21
N LEU A 19 -0.32 -0.14 9.24
CA LEU A 19 -1.70 0.35 9.22
C LEU A 19 -2.63 -0.71 8.65
N ALA A 20 -3.54 -1.21 9.50
CA ALA A 20 -4.55 -2.19 9.13
C ALA A 20 -5.91 -1.50 8.90
N CYS A 21 -6.06 -0.80 7.78
CA CYS A 21 -7.34 -0.21 7.39
C CYS A 21 -7.91 -0.87 6.12
N PRO A 22 -9.24 -0.77 5.89
CA PRO A 22 -9.86 -1.29 4.68
C PRO A 22 -9.30 -0.65 3.41
N VAL A 23 -9.16 -1.46 2.37
CA VAL A 23 -8.88 -1.00 1.00
C VAL A 23 -9.79 -1.76 0.05
N ARG A 24 -10.35 -1.10 -0.95
CA ARG A 24 -10.89 -1.78 -2.13
C ARG A 24 -9.91 -1.66 -3.28
N VAL A 25 -9.69 -2.77 -3.95
CA VAL A 25 -8.85 -2.88 -5.13
C VAL A 25 -9.77 -3.04 -6.33
N GLN A 26 -9.72 -2.09 -7.25
CA GLN A 26 -10.37 -2.18 -8.55
C GLN A 26 -9.36 -2.66 -9.59
N ARG A 27 -9.70 -3.77 -10.25
CA ARG A 27 -8.94 -4.38 -11.33
C ARG A 27 -9.90 -4.73 -12.47
N ASN A 28 -9.72 -4.11 -13.64
CA ASN A 28 -10.69 -4.21 -14.74
C ASN A 28 -12.11 -3.90 -14.20
N ASP A 29 -13.07 -4.80 -14.41
CA ASP A 29 -14.45 -4.66 -13.91
C ASP A 29 -14.68 -5.33 -12.55
N ARG A 30 -13.63 -5.77 -11.85
CA ARG A 30 -13.73 -6.44 -10.55
C ARG A 30 -13.26 -5.56 -9.42
N ARG A 31 -14.08 -5.52 -8.36
CA ARG A 31 -13.77 -4.87 -7.09
C ARG A 31 -13.54 -5.94 -6.02
N THR A 32 -12.42 -5.84 -5.32
CA THR A 32 -12.04 -6.77 -4.26
C THR A 32 -11.79 -6.02 -2.97
N GLU A 33 -12.37 -6.48 -1.87
CA GLU A 33 -12.08 -5.95 -0.54
C GLU A 33 -10.77 -6.55 0.01
N GLY A 34 -10.00 -5.72 0.68
CA GLY A 34 -8.74 -6.09 1.30
C GLY A 34 -8.41 -5.21 2.49
N ARG A 35 -7.18 -5.35 2.98
CA ARG A 35 -6.64 -4.53 4.05
C ARG A 35 -5.25 -4.05 3.70
N LEU A 36 -4.94 -2.81 4.08
CA LEU A 36 -3.56 -2.37 4.17
C LEU A 36 -2.82 -3.16 5.24
N VAL A 37 -1.52 -3.31 5.02
CA VAL A 37 -0.55 -3.87 5.96
C VAL A 37 0.44 -2.80 6.37
N ASP A 38 0.96 -2.05 5.40
CA ASP A 38 1.75 -0.85 5.64
C ASP A 38 1.46 0.25 4.60
N LEU A 39 1.75 1.49 4.98
CA LEU A 39 1.55 2.68 4.15
C LEU A 39 2.74 3.64 4.26
N SER A 40 3.12 4.25 3.15
CA SER A 40 4.07 5.36 3.07
C SER A 40 3.59 6.39 2.05
N LEU A 41 4.28 7.53 1.95
CA LEU A 41 3.95 8.55 0.95
C LEU A 41 4.08 8.08 -0.51
N GLY A 42 4.90 7.05 -0.77
CA GLY A 42 5.18 6.57 -2.13
C GLY A 42 4.46 5.27 -2.51
N GLY A 43 3.79 4.61 -1.57
CA GLY A 43 3.17 3.32 -1.81
C GLY A 43 2.80 2.59 -0.52
N ALA A 44 2.25 1.40 -0.69
CA ALA A 44 1.71 0.59 0.40
C ALA A 44 2.02 -0.89 0.19
N SER A 45 1.89 -1.69 1.25
CA SER A 45 1.62 -3.12 1.10
C SER A 45 0.21 -3.42 1.58
N LEU A 46 -0.47 -4.32 0.86
CA LEU A 46 -1.85 -4.67 1.12
C LEU A 46 -2.06 -6.17 0.94
N ARG A 47 -3.12 -6.68 1.55
CA ARG A 47 -3.60 -8.04 1.39
C ARG A 47 -5.03 -8.00 0.87
N ALA A 48 -5.24 -8.46 -0.36
CA ALA A 48 -6.54 -8.44 -1.02
C ALA A 48 -6.75 -9.79 -1.74
N PRO A 49 -7.53 -10.71 -1.14
CA PRO A 49 -7.78 -12.03 -1.69
C PRO A 49 -8.43 -11.93 -3.07
N THR A 50 -7.87 -12.60 -4.06
CA THR A 50 -8.43 -12.61 -5.42
C THR A 50 -8.36 -14.01 -6.01
N ASP A 51 -9.35 -14.31 -6.82
CA ASP A 51 -9.50 -15.53 -7.61
C ASP A 51 -8.61 -15.55 -8.86
N ALA A 52 -7.97 -14.43 -9.20
CA ALA A 52 -6.96 -14.36 -10.26
C ALA A 52 -5.69 -13.65 -9.77
N PRO A 53 -4.49 -14.25 -9.91
CA PRO A 53 -3.26 -13.69 -9.34
C PRO A 53 -2.96 -12.30 -9.88
N TYR A 54 -2.35 -11.47 -9.01
CA TYR A 54 -1.78 -10.19 -9.39
C TYR A 54 -0.51 -10.38 -10.21
N ALA A 55 -0.25 -9.47 -11.15
CA ALA A 55 0.95 -9.49 -11.96
C ALA A 55 1.89 -8.32 -11.61
N LEU A 56 3.21 -8.56 -11.70
CA LEU A 56 4.19 -7.48 -11.55
C LEU A 56 3.99 -6.43 -12.66
N GLY A 57 3.96 -5.14 -12.29
CA GLY A 57 3.72 -4.04 -13.22
C GLY A 57 2.24 -3.79 -13.53
N GLU A 58 1.33 -4.60 -13.00
CA GLU A 58 -0.11 -4.40 -13.14
C GLU A 58 -0.56 -3.09 -12.51
N ARG A 59 -1.49 -2.39 -13.18
CA ARG A 59 -2.12 -1.18 -12.67
C ARG A 59 -3.41 -1.51 -11.94
N LEU A 60 -3.57 -0.93 -10.77
CA LEU A 60 -4.72 -1.07 -9.89
C LEU A 60 -5.23 0.33 -9.54
N SER A 61 -6.53 0.48 -9.38
CA SER A 61 -7.11 1.64 -8.68
C SER A 61 -7.47 1.21 -7.27
N LEU A 62 -7.03 1.99 -6.28
CA LEU A 62 -7.21 1.70 -4.86
C LEU A 62 -8.14 2.73 -4.24
N GLU A 63 -9.08 2.28 -3.44
CA GLU A 63 -9.92 3.12 -2.58
C GLU A 63 -9.58 2.78 -1.13
N ILE A 64 -8.94 3.69 -0.41
CA ILE A 64 -8.37 3.44 0.93
C ILE A 64 -9.13 4.26 1.97
N ASP A 65 -9.70 3.57 2.97
CA ASP A 65 -10.36 4.21 4.11
C ASP A 65 -9.28 4.63 5.13
N LEU A 66 -8.62 5.77 4.90
CA LEU A 66 -7.56 6.28 5.78
C LEU A 66 -8.11 6.93 7.05
N PRO A 67 -7.64 6.54 8.24
CA PRO A 67 -8.09 7.18 9.47
C PRO A 67 -7.75 8.67 9.52
N GLY A 68 -8.73 9.49 9.85
CA GLY A 68 -8.60 10.95 9.90
C GLY A 68 -9.00 11.67 8.61
N LEU A 69 -9.44 10.93 7.59
CA LEU A 69 -10.16 11.47 6.44
C LEU A 69 -11.61 10.99 6.47
N GLU A 70 -12.53 11.84 6.05
CA GLU A 70 -13.97 11.51 5.97
C GLU A 70 -14.27 10.71 4.70
N ASP A 71 -13.68 11.10 3.57
CA ASP A 71 -13.82 10.38 2.30
C ASP A 71 -12.66 9.41 2.06
N PRO A 72 -12.92 8.27 1.40
CA PRO A 72 -11.87 7.36 0.96
C PRO A 72 -10.87 8.04 0.01
N VAL A 73 -9.63 7.55 0.04
CA VAL A 73 -8.56 8.01 -0.86
C VAL A 73 -8.55 7.13 -2.09
N GLU A 74 -8.84 7.74 -3.24
CA GLU A 74 -8.72 7.10 -4.54
C GLU A 74 -7.33 7.35 -5.13
N ILE A 75 -6.60 6.27 -5.44
CA ILE A 75 -5.26 6.37 -6.01
C ILE A 75 -4.92 5.22 -6.95
N ASP A 76 -4.39 5.57 -8.12
CA ASP A 76 -3.80 4.61 -9.04
C ASP A 76 -2.45 4.12 -8.53
N ALA A 77 -2.22 2.82 -8.61
CA ALA A 77 -1.02 2.19 -8.14
C ALA A 77 -0.53 1.08 -9.09
N VAL A 78 0.77 0.82 -9.04
CA VAL A 78 1.44 -0.21 -9.84
C VAL A 78 1.99 -1.29 -8.91
N VAL A 79 1.67 -2.54 -9.19
CA VAL A 79 2.21 -3.69 -8.45
C VAL A 79 3.73 -3.75 -8.66
N ARG A 80 4.49 -3.73 -7.56
CA ARG A 80 5.96 -3.78 -7.54
C ARG A 80 6.53 -5.09 -7.01
N TRP A 81 5.72 -5.86 -6.31
CA TRP A 81 6.03 -7.24 -5.95
C TRP A 81 4.74 -7.94 -5.52
N VAL A 82 4.75 -9.27 -5.64
CA VAL A 82 3.75 -10.20 -5.10
C VAL A 82 4.50 -11.13 -4.16
N ASP A 83 3.95 -11.37 -2.97
CA ASP A 83 4.57 -12.30 -2.03
C ASP A 83 4.52 -13.73 -2.60
N ALA A 84 5.62 -14.47 -2.45
CA ALA A 84 5.76 -15.79 -3.06
C ALA A 84 4.97 -16.88 -2.32
N ILE A 85 4.60 -16.64 -1.06
CA ILE A 85 3.88 -17.59 -0.21
C ILE A 85 2.42 -17.14 -0.08
N ASP A 86 2.20 -15.88 0.31
CA ASP A 86 0.86 -15.30 0.42
C ASP A 86 0.56 -14.45 -0.80
N THR A 87 0.15 -15.07 -1.92
CA THR A 87 -0.07 -14.37 -3.20
C THR A 87 -1.16 -13.29 -3.15
N ALA A 88 -1.97 -13.25 -2.09
CA ALA A 88 -2.91 -12.16 -1.82
C ALA A 88 -2.22 -10.90 -1.29
N ARG A 89 -0.97 -11.01 -0.81
CA ARG A 89 -0.15 -9.90 -0.32
C ARG A 89 0.71 -9.34 -1.44
N ILE A 90 0.54 -8.05 -1.69
CA ILE A 90 1.25 -7.31 -2.73
C ILE A 90 1.82 -6.01 -2.19
N GLY A 91 2.87 -5.54 -2.84
CA GLY A 91 3.36 -4.19 -2.65
C GLY A 91 3.10 -3.36 -3.89
N VAL A 92 2.60 -2.16 -3.68
CA VAL A 92 2.21 -1.23 -4.73
C VAL A 92 2.96 0.08 -4.59
N GLN A 93 3.25 0.72 -5.71
CA GLN A 93 3.74 2.09 -5.77
C GLN A 93 2.64 2.99 -6.33
N PHE A 94 2.42 4.14 -5.69
CA PHE A 94 1.46 5.13 -6.19
C PHE A 94 1.95 5.75 -7.51
N ALA A 95 1.07 5.79 -8.51
CA ALA A 95 1.41 6.23 -9.87
C ALA A 95 1.65 7.75 -9.94
N THR A 96 0.79 8.53 -9.29
CA THR A 96 0.84 10.00 -9.31
C THR A 96 1.27 10.62 -7.97
N GLY A 97 1.51 9.79 -6.95
CA GLY A 97 1.71 10.24 -5.57
C GLY A 97 0.42 10.70 -4.89
N LEU A 98 0.52 10.99 -3.59
CA LEU A 98 -0.59 11.46 -2.75
C LEU A 98 -0.80 12.97 -2.91
N ARG A 99 -2.05 13.42 -2.79
CA ARG A 99 -2.43 14.83 -2.73
C ARG A 99 -2.06 15.44 -1.37
N PRO A 100 -1.96 16.78 -1.24
CA PRO A 100 -1.57 17.42 0.01
C PRO A 100 -2.41 17.01 1.24
N ARG A 101 -3.74 16.84 1.06
CA ARG A 101 -4.66 16.36 2.12
C ARG A 101 -4.25 14.98 2.64
N GLU A 102 -3.96 14.06 1.72
CA GLU A 102 -3.57 12.68 2.04
C GLU A 102 -2.16 12.63 2.64
N VAL A 103 -1.21 13.41 2.10
CA VAL A 103 0.14 13.55 2.67
C VAL A 103 0.06 14.02 4.12
N TYR A 104 -0.76 15.03 4.41
CA TYR A 104 -0.98 15.50 5.78
C TYR A 104 -1.52 14.39 6.67
N ALA A 105 -2.58 13.68 6.23
CA ALA A 105 -3.16 12.59 7.00
C ALA A 105 -2.14 11.47 7.30
N VAL A 106 -1.36 11.03 6.31
CA VAL A 106 -0.32 10.02 6.48
C VAL A 106 0.77 10.48 7.46
N ASN A 107 1.21 11.74 7.37
CA ASN A 107 2.19 12.28 8.31
C ASN A 107 1.65 12.37 9.74
N GLN A 108 0.37 12.70 9.91
CA GLN A 108 -0.27 12.72 11.23
C GLN A 108 -0.37 11.30 11.82
N LEU A 109 -0.67 10.29 10.99
CA LEU A 109 -0.66 8.89 11.40
C LEU A 109 0.74 8.42 11.82
N ALA A 110 1.77 8.81 11.07
CA ALA A 110 3.16 8.46 11.38
C ALA A 110 3.58 9.02 12.75
N ARG A 111 3.19 10.26 13.06
CA ARG A 111 3.49 10.91 14.34
C ARG A 111 2.82 10.21 15.51
N ARG A 112 1.58 9.74 15.33
CA ARG A 112 0.80 9.06 16.39
C ARG A 112 1.34 7.68 16.78
N GLN A 113 2.09 7.01 15.91
CA GLN A 113 2.69 5.70 16.22
C GLN A 113 4.08 5.78 16.85
N GLN A 114 4.66 6.98 16.93
CA GLN A 114 6.01 7.22 17.48
C GLN A 114 6.00 7.86 18.88
N GLY A 115 4.82 8.20 19.41
CA GLY A 115 4.62 8.70 20.77
C GLY A 115 3.75 7.75 21.57
#